data_AF-A0A095Q8Q2-F1
#
_entry.id   AF-A0A095Q8Q2-F1
#
_cell.length_a   1.000
_cell.length_b   1.000
_cell.length_c   1.000
_cell.angle_alpha   90.00
_cell.angle_beta   90.00
_cell.angle_gamma   90.00
#
_symmetry.space_group_name_H-M   'P 1'
#
loop_
_entity.id
_entity.type
_entity.pdbx_description
1 polymer ?
#
loop_
_entity_poly.entity_id
_entity_poly.type
_entity_poly.pdbx_seq_one_letter_code
_entity_poly.pdbx_strand_id
1 'polypeptide(L)'
;MSSKRKIVMPTDEEDAAINRGIAADPDTFEVPAEDFAKMTRRGKRGRPPLEAPKVQLTVRYDVDIVDAFKATGEGWQTRMNDALREWLREHQPA
;
A
#
# COMPACT_ATOMS: atom_id res chain seq x y z
N MET A 1 7.22 16.60 3.94
CA MET A 1 7.23 17.73 2.98
C MET A 1 7.10 17.16 1.57
N SER A 2 5.88 17.10 1.03
CA SER A 2 5.66 16.56 -0.32
C SER A 2 6.07 17.63 -1.34
N SER A 3 7.18 17.43 -2.04
CA SER A 3 7.57 18.29 -3.15
C SER A 3 6.53 18.13 -4.26
N LYS A 4 5.71 19.17 -4.49
CA LYS A 4 4.78 19.21 -5.61
C LYS A 4 5.61 19.19 -6.90
N ARG A 5 5.65 18.04 -7.59
CA ARG A 5 6.27 17.94 -8.91
C ARG A 5 5.61 18.96 -9.83
N LYS A 6 6.39 19.86 -10.44
CA LYS A 6 5.92 20.78 -11.47
C LYS A 6 5.76 19.97 -12.76
N ILE A 7 4.52 19.65 -13.12
CA ILE A 7 4.19 19.00 -14.39
C ILE A 7 4.01 20.11 -15.43
N VAL A 8 4.79 20.07 -16.51
CA VAL A 8 4.58 20.93 -17.69
C VAL A 8 3.65 20.17 -18.62
N MET A 9 2.45 20.72 -18.86
CA MET A 9 1.50 20.18 -19.82
C MET A 9 1.78 20.79 -21.21
N PRO A 10 1.74 20.00 -22.29
CA PRO A 10 1.80 20.53 -23.64
C PRO A 10 0.69 21.54 -23.90
N THR A 11 0.97 22.49 -24.79
CA THR A 11 -0.02 23.38 -25.39
C THR A 11 -0.75 22.68 -26.54
N ASP A 12 -1.90 23.21 -26.96
CA ASP A 12 -2.69 22.64 -28.06
C ASP A 12 -1.89 22.53 -29.38
N GLU A 13 -0.98 23.49 -29.63
CA GLU A 13 -0.10 23.46 -30.81
C GLU A 13 0.95 22.34 -30.72
N GLU A 14 1.49 22.12 -29.53
CA GLU A 14 2.44 21.03 -29.26
C GLU A 14 1.75 19.67 -29.34
N ASP A 15 0.54 19.54 -28.80
CA ASP A 15 -0.28 18.32 -28.92
C ASP A 15 -0.61 18.01 -30.38
N ALA A 16 -0.95 19.02 -31.18
CA ALA A 16 -1.16 18.85 -32.62
C ALA A 16 0.11 18.39 -33.34
N ALA A 17 1.29 18.90 -32.93
CA ALA A 17 2.57 18.46 -33.49
C ALA A 17 2.90 17.00 -33.11
N ILE A 18 2.63 16.61 -31.86
CA ILE A 18 2.79 15.23 -31.37
C ILE A 18 1.88 14.28 -32.16
N ASN A 19 0.60 14.62 -32.32
CA ASN A 19 -0.36 13.79 -33.06
C ASN A 19 0.01 13.63 -34.55
N ARG A 20 0.55 14.68 -35.19
CA ARG A 20 1.08 14.56 -36.56
C ARG A 20 2.26 13.59 -36.64
N GLY A 21 3.16 13.63 -35.65
CA GLY A 21 4.30 12.72 -35.58
C GLY A 21 3.85 11.26 -35.43
N ILE A 22 2.91 11.03 -34.53
CA ILE A 22 2.28 9.72 -34.32
C ILE A 22 1.65 9.19 -35.61
N ALA A 23 0.85 10.01 -36.30
CA ALA A 23 0.16 9.60 -37.54
C ALA A 23 1.11 9.38 -38.74
N ALA A 24 2.28 10.01 -38.74
CA ALA A 24 3.28 9.85 -39.80
C ALA A 24 4.17 8.61 -39.61
N ASP A 25 4.17 8.01 -38.41
CA ASP A 25 4.96 6.83 -38.09
C ASP A 25 4.15 5.53 -38.31
N PRO A 26 4.47 4.73 -39.34
CA PRO A 26 3.74 3.50 -39.63
C PRO A 26 3.96 2.40 -38.58
N ASP A 27 5.00 2.50 -37.74
CA ASP A 27 5.28 1.54 -36.67
C ASP A 27 4.60 1.93 -35.35
N THR A 28 3.99 3.13 -35.28
CA THR A 28 3.29 3.56 -34.07
C THR A 28 1.97 2.81 -33.92
N PHE A 29 1.85 2.07 -32.82
CA PHE A 29 0.62 1.41 -32.41
C PHE A 29 -0.17 2.30 -31.44
N GLU A 30 -1.27 2.86 -31.93
CA GLU A 30 -2.28 3.50 -31.09
C GLU A 30 -3.31 2.47 -30.64
N VAL A 31 -3.54 2.39 -29.32
CA VAL A 31 -4.57 1.52 -28.76
C VAL A 31 -5.94 2.07 -29.16
N PRO A 32 -6.78 1.32 -29.91
CA PRO A 32 -8.12 1.76 -30.24
C PRO A 32 -8.96 1.96 -28.97
N ALA A 33 -9.86 2.94 -28.98
CA ALA A 33 -10.68 3.27 -27.81
C ALA A 33 -11.47 2.07 -27.26
N GLU A 34 -11.93 1.19 -28.15
CA GLU A 34 -12.64 -0.04 -27.78
C GLU A 34 -11.75 -1.04 -27.03
N ASP A 35 -10.49 -1.15 -27.43
CA ASP A 35 -9.53 -2.05 -26.79
C ASP A 35 -9.01 -1.44 -25.49
N PHE A 36 -8.81 -0.12 -25.46
CA PHE A 36 -8.48 0.60 -24.23
C PHE A 36 -9.56 0.42 -23.16
N ALA A 37 -10.84 0.46 -23.54
CA ALA A 37 -11.96 0.22 -22.62
C ALA A 37 -11.97 -1.21 -22.05
N LYS A 38 -11.42 -2.19 -22.78
CA LYS A 38 -11.29 -3.59 -22.34
C LYS A 38 -10.04 -3.82 -21.49
N MET A 39 -9.09 -2.87 -21.45
CA MET A 39 -7.88 -3.01 -20.64
C MET A 39 -8.22 -2.95 -19.15
N THR A 40 -8.08 -4.08 -18.48
CA THR A 40 -8.17 -4.13 -17.03
C THR A 40 -6.87 -3.65 -16.41
N ARG A 41 -6.96 -2.83 -15.35
CA ARG A 41 -5.76 -2.48 -14.57
C ARG A 41 -5.16 -3.78 -14.03
N ARG A 42 -3.95 -4.15 -14.47
CA ARG A 42 -3.23 -5.32 -13.96
C ARG A 42 -3.06 -5.19 -12.44
N GLY A 43 -3.95 -5.87 -11.73
CA GLY A 43 -3.85 -6.17 -10.31
C GLY A 43 -4.06 -4.97 -9.39
N LYS A 44 -4.86 -5.18 -8.35
CA LYS A 44 -4.62 -4.52 -7.07
C LYS A 44 -3.14 -4.77 -6.72
N ARG A 45 -2.26 -3.79 -6.92
CA ARG A 45 -0.83 -3.93 -6.59
C ARG A 45 -0.74 -4.21 -5.08
N GLY A 46 -0.19 -5.36 -4.70
CA GLY A 46 0.05 -5.71 -3.30
C GLY A 46 -0.01 -7.20 -3.01
N ARG A 47 0.51 -7.58 -1.83
CA ARG A 47 0.27 -8.90 -1.24
C ARG A 47 -1.24 -9.11 -1.08
N PRO A 48 -1.78 -10.31 -1.35
CA PRO A 48 -3.17 -10.62 -1.02
C PRO A 48 -3.49 -10.23 0.43
N PRO A 49 -4.67 -9.65 0.70
CA PRO A 49 -5.06 -9.31 2.06
C PRO A 49 -5.07 -10.58 2.93
N LEU A 50 -4.56 -10.46 4.15
CA LEU A 50 -4.66 -11.52 5.16
C LEU A 50 -6.13 -11.64 5.61
N GLU A 51 -6.61 -12.86 5.83
CA GLU A 51 -7.99 -13.09 6.30
C GLU A 51 -8.24 -12.49 7.69
N ALA A 52 -7.24 -12.55 8.58
CA ALA A 52 -7.29 -11.99 9.92
C ALA A 52 -6.04 -11.13 10.20
N PRO A 53 -6.01 -9.86 9.77
CA PRO A 53 -4.89 -8.97 10.02
C PRO A 53 -4.80 -8.57 11.50
N LYS A 54 -3.59 -8.23 11.96
CA LYS A 54 -3.40 -7.58 13.27
C LYS A 54 -4.10 -6.21 13.25
N VAL A 55 -4.86 -5.90 14.30
CA VAL A 55 -5.50 -4.59 14.46
C VAL A 55 -4.53 -3.66 15.17
N GLN A 56 -4.25 -2.50 14.58
CA GLN A 56 -3.47 -1.45 15.23
C GLN A 56 -4.38 -0.65 16.15
N LEU A 57 -4.09 -0.66 17.45
CA LEU A 57 -4.80 0.12 18.46
C LEU A 57 -3.84 1.05 19.19
N THR A 58 -4.36 2.19 19.67
CA THR A 58 -3.64 3.08 20.57
C THR A 58 -4.01 2.73 22.00
N VAL A 59 -3.17 1.95 22.68
CA VAL A 59 -3.37 1.49 24.06
C VAL A 59 -2.20 1.96 24.93
N ARG A 60 -2.46 2.27 26.20
CA ARG A 60 -1.42 2.54 27.20
C ARG A 60 -1.24 1.29 28.05
N TYR A 61 0.02 0.90 28.26
CA TYR A 61 0.43 -0.17 29.14
C TYR A 61 1.30 0.42 30.27
N ASP A 62 1.34 -0.26 31.41
CA ASP A 62 2.26 0.09 32.48
C ASP A 62 3.72 -0.05 32.01
N VAL A 63 4.58 0.83 32.52
CA VAL A 63 5.96 0.98 32.05
C VAL A 63 6.80 -0.27 32.34
N ASP A 64 6.61 -0.87 33.51
CA ASP A 64 7.30 -2.07 33.96
C ASP A 64 6.99 -3.28 33.08
N ILE A 65 5.73 -3.44 32.65
CA ILE A 65 5.33 -4.49 31.70
C ILE A 65 6.07 -4.30 30.37
N VAL A 66 6.04 -3.09 29.81
CA VAL A 66 6.69 -2.80 28.53
C VAL A 66 8.20 -3.02 28.61
N ASP A 67 8.84 -2.58 29.69
CA ASP A 67 10.28 -2.71 29.89
C ASP A 67 10.69 -4.17 30.09
N ALA A 68 9.91 -4.96 30.82
CA ALA A 68 10.13 -6.40 30.99
C ALA A 68 10.11 -7.13 29.63
N PHE A 69 9.12 -6.84 28.77
CA PHE A 69 9.11 -7.43 27.44
C PHE A 69 10.24 -6.88 26.56
N LYS A 70 10.51 -5.58 26.54
CA LYS A 70 11.62 -5.01 25.74
C LYS A 70 12.98 -5.60 26.09
N ALA A 71 13.23 -5.91 27.36
CA ALA A 71 14.46 -6.54 27.83
C ALA A 71 14.70 -7.92 27.18
N THR A 72 13.66 -8.58 26.68
CA THR A 72 13.78 -9.85 25.93
C THR A 72 14.37 -9.69 24.51
N GLY A 73 14.58 -8.45 24.05
CA GLY A 73 15.22 -8.16 22.76
C GLY A 73 14.28 -8.19 21.56
N GLU A 74 14.82 -8.53 20.38
CA GLU A 74 14.05 -8.56 19.13
C GLU A 74 12.82 -9.48 19.24
N GLY A 75 11.68 -9.02 18.71
CA GLY A 75 10.42 -9.77 18.77
C GLY A 75 9.64 -9.63 20.08
N TRP A 76 10.01 -8.71 20.98
CA TRP A 76 9.30 -8.52 22.26
C TRP A 76 7.80 -8.24 22.11
N GLN A 77 7.39 -7.51 21.06
CA GLN A 77 5.96 -7.25 20.79
C GLN A 77 5.21 -8.54 20.42
N THR A 78 5.86 -9.45 19.68
CA THR A 78 5.28 -10.77 19.37
C THR A 78 5.11 -11.58 20.64
N ARG A 79 6.14 -11.63 21.50
CA ARG A 79 6.07 -12.32 22.80
C ARG A 79 4.97 -11.75 23.70
N MET A 80 4.83 -10.43 23.76
CA MET A 80 3.75 -9.77 24.51
C MET A 80 2.38 -10.16 23.98
N ASN A 81 2.18 -10.17 22.65
CA ASN A 81 0.93 -10.63 22.05
C ASN A 81 0.66 -12.13 22.33
N ASP A 82 1.69 -12.97 22.33
CA ASP A 82 1.53 -14.41 22.60
C ASP A 82 1.18 -14.68 24.06
N ALA A 83 1.74 -13.90 25.00
CA ALA A 83 1.33 -13.92 26.41
C ALA A 83 -0.14 -13.52 26.59
N LEU A 84 -0.61 -12.49 25.88
CA LEU A 84 -2.04 -12.13 25.88
C LEU A 84 -2.92 -13.23 25.31
N ARG A 85 -2.46 -13.92 24.25
CA ARG A 85 -3.19 -15.08 23.69
C ARG A 85 -3.24 -16.24 24.65
N GLU A 86 -2.16 -16.50 25.38
CA GLU A 86 -2.10 -17.53 26.41
C GLU A 86 -3.04 -17.23 27.56
N TRP A 87 -3.00 -16.00 28.08
CA TRP A 87 -3.91 -15.56 29.12
C TRP A 87 -5.38 -15.75 28.72
N LEU A 88 -5.76 -15.43 27.47
CA LEU A 88 -7.12 -15.63 26.93
C LEU A 88 -7.53 -17.10 26.74
N ARG A 89 -6.58 -18.05 26.70
CA ARG A 89 -6.92 -19.49 26.69
C ARG A 89 -7.32 -19.99 28.07
N GLU A 90 -6.75 -19.39 29.11
CA GLU A 90 -6.92 -19.80 30.50
C GLU A 90 -7.98 -18.96 31.23
N HIS A 91 -8.22 -17.74 30.77
CA HIS A 91 -9.08 -16.76 31.42
C HIS A 91 -10.09 -16.18 30.43
N GLN A 92 -11.29 -15.89 30.94
CA GLN A 92 -12.28 -15.12 30.22
C GLN A 92 -12.21 -13.67 30.68
N PRO A 93 -12.02 -12.69 29.76
CA PRO A 93 -12.14 -11.29 30.13
C PRO A 93 -13.59 -11.02 30.58
N ALA A 94 -13.73 -10.23 31.65
CA ALA A 94 -15.01 -9.88 32.25
C ALA A 94 -15.89 -9.04 31.29
#